data_AF-A0A5C8ZEN1-F1
#
_entry.id   AF-A0A5C8ZEN1-F1
#
_cell.length_a   1.000
_cell.length_b   1.000
_cell.length_c   1.000
_cell.angle_alpha   90.00
_cell.angle_beta   90.00
_cell.angle_gamma   90.00
#
_symmetry.space_group_name_H-M   'P 1'
#
loop_
_entity.id
_entity.type
_entity.pdbx_description
1 polymer ?
#
loop_
_entity_poly.entity_id
_entity_poly.type
_entity_poly.pdbx_seq_one_letter_code
_entity_poly.pdbx_strand_id
1 'polypeptide(L)'
;MGGGADEEGLAQVLGRLTDPATSTRRTEQARRRLADDPVTLALLEAGVLVLQRELGTLVPSDGDGDGDGDGERRSLRFLELLSASRVCAAASAVGPLRVTPSHLRDRWARQRDYGEDLLALLLWRRHWDDLLDQRLRHLPAPRTAQDLAVTGEALARAHLVTGALPVSTRLELVASALASEHPALRRSREEHYRTVAARYGQVWRRCYEMVGQRPRAGADLDRTSLALGAVNEGANLRTLATGEAPERVEEAVRLLRVGGGALTRRAFEPDPARAAGAAPAPAGALDGRPLWPGPGSGDLADVLVHLTDPVTGSRRTSAARRRLAHDEITAQLLHGGTGVLGQELGVVASGPGRRVSTALAAPSAFFGLLSAAAVEAAGRTLPAGSPRPTAAQLRDRWRTQDHYVDDLLAYAAHRVRRVRRAVLGRISAAALEPFADGGGGWERLRASLEAAAASVLADVDRDGHDRLRLLLTALAAARPVVSQRLAELGAQEEHLTAGLLAELLARAGVGLRPGVAVEDLARALVALRDGVVLRALATGQRPDEHASAVPPLGWALVEVVAGSLADPPGAQTRVRSRPHRSQ
;
A
#
# COMPACT_ATOMS: atom_id res chain seq x y z
N MET A 1 45.63 5.02 4.27
CA MET A 1 44.69 6.01 4.84
C MET A 1 43.62 6.29 3.80
N GLY A 2 42.42 5.77 4.03
CA GLY A 2 41.28 5.82 3.11
C GLY A 2 40.14 4.98 3.67
N GLY A 3 39.69 5.30 4.88
CA GLY A 3 38.66 4.57 5.63
C GLY A 3 37.84 5.56 6.46
N GLY A 4 37.20 6.52 5.80
CA GLY A 4 36.52 7.65 6.43
C GLY A 4 35.13 7.93 5.88
N ALA A 5 34.54 7.02 5.12
CA ALA A 5 33.16 7.12 4.66
C ALA A 5 32.39 5.87 5.11
N ASP A 6 31.36 6.10 5.92
CA ASP A 6 30.10 5.35 5.95
C ASP A 6 30.00 4.04 6.75
N GLU A 7 30.48 4.02 8.00
CA GLU A 7 29.72 3.28 9.02
C GLU A 7 28.60 4.17 9.56
N GLU A 8 27.51 4.29 8.80
CA GLU A 8 26.22 4.69 9.38
C GLU A 8 25.87 3.68 10.48
N GLY A 9 26.17 4.02 11.73
CA GLY A 9 25.84 3.16 12.89
C GLY A 9 24.35 3.21 13.25
N LEU A 10 23.88 2.21 14.00
CA LEU A 10 22.47 2.10 14.44
C LEU A 10 21.95 3.37 15.11
N ALA A 11 22.82 4.13 15.78
CA ALA A 11 22.49 5.40 16.41
C ALA A 11 21.86 6.44 15.46
N GLN A 12 22.13 6.38 14.15
CA GLN A 12 21.53 7.31 13.18
C GLN A 12 20.08 6.95 12.84
N VAL A 13 19.71 5.67 13.03
CA VAL A 13 18.40 5.11 12.68
C VAL A 13 17.46 5.09 13.89
N LEU A 14 18.00 4.77 15.07
CA LEU A 14 17.24 4.66 16.32
C LEU A 14 17.02 6.04 16.95
N GLY A 15 16.23 6.86 16.27
CA GLY A 15 15.97 8.25 16.62
C GLY A 15 15.39 8.44 18.01
N ARG A 16 14.48 7.55 18.48
CA ARG A 16 13.90 7.64 19.82
C ARG A 16 14.86 7.20 20.91
N LEU A 17 15.66 6.16 20.65
CA LEU A 17 16.70 5.71 21.58
C LEU A 17 17.79 6.78 21.77
N THR A 18 18.05 7.60 20.75
CA THR A 18 19.11 8.61 20.74
C THR A 18 18.65 10.05 20.97
N ASP A 19 17.36 10.32 20.99
CA ASP A 19 16.77 11.62 21.32
C ASP A 19 16.87 11.89 22.85
N PRO A 20 17.46 13.03 23.28
CA PRO A 20 17.52 13.42 24.69
C PRO A 20 16.17 13.44 25.42
N ALA A 21 15.06 13.68 24.71
CA ALA A 21 13.73 13.79 25.29
C ALA A 21 13.09 12.42 25.63
N THR A 22 13.51 11.36 24.94
CA THR A 22 12.93 10.00 25.08
C THR A 22 13.92 8.98 25.63
N SER A 23 15.22 9.24 25.48
CA SER A 23 16.29 8.35 25.98
C SER A 23 16.49 8.44 27.49
N THR A 24 16.82 7.31 28.11
CA THR A 24 17.18 7.27 29.55
C THR A 24 18.61 7.77 29.82
N ARG A 25 19.42 8.02 28.78
CA ARG A 25 20.84 8.42 28.92
C ARG A 25 21.05 9.91 28.68
N ARG A 26 21.79 10.55 29.60
CA ARG A 26 22.01 12.01 29.61
C ARG A 26 22.93 12.51 28.50
N THR A 27 24.02 11.81 28.21
CA THR A 27 25.04 12.25 27.25
C THR A 27 24.86 11.59 25.88
N GLU A 28 25.18 12.29 24.80
CA GLU A 28 25.13 11.76 23.43
C GLU A 28 25.98 10.50 23.24
N GLN A 29 27.21 10.48 23.78
CA GLN A 29 28.09 9.31 23.67
C GLN A 29 27.49 8.07 24.35
N ALA A 30 26.82 8.23 25.49
CA ALA A 30 26.13 7.12 26.15
C ALA A 30 24.91 6.64 25.35
N ARG A 31 24.20 7.55 24.67
CA ARG A 31 23.09 7.19 23.76
C ARG A 31 23.58 6.40 22.55
N ARG A 32 24.69 6.81 21.93
CA ARG A 32 25.34 6.06 20.84
C ARG A 32 25.77 4.66 21.31
N ARG A 33 26.47 4.58 22.44
CA ARG A 33 26.84 3.29 23.05
C ARG A 33 25.62 2.39 23.37
N LEU A 34 24.49 2.98 23.75
CA LEU A 34 23.25 2.23 24.01
C LEU A 34 22.62 1.71 22.71
N ALA A 35 22.69 2.46 21.61
CA ALA A 35 22.21 2.02 20.29
C ALA A 35 23.02 0.84 19.75
N ASP A 36 24.34 0.86 19.97
CA ASP A 36 25.26 -0.19 19.52
C ASP A 36 25.39 -1.36 20.52
N ASP A 37 24.62 -1.33 21.62
CA ASP A 37 24.66 -2.36 22.66
C ASP A 37 24.06 -3.70 22.15
N PRO A 38 24.71 -4.86 22.39
CA PRO A 38 24.24 -6.15 21.88
C PRO A 38 22.82 -6.54 22.31
N VAL A 39 22.37 -6.12 23.50
CA VAL A 39 20.99 -6.40 23.95
C VAL A 39 19.99 -5.54 23.18
N THR A 40 20.38 -4.31 22.79
CA THR A 40 19.53 -3.44 21.94
C THR A 40 19.31 -4.10 20.58
N LEU A 41 20.38 -4.60 19.94
CA LEU A 41 20.28 -5.33 18.68
C LEU A 41 19.42 -6.60 18.82
N ALA A 42 19.66 -7.42 19.86
CA ALA A 42 18.88 -8.63 20.11
C ALA A 42 17.38 -8.34 20.33
N LEU A 43 17.04 -7.24 20.98
CA LEU A 43 15.64 -6.80 21.17
C LEU A 43 15.00 -6.41 19.83
N LEU A 44 15.72 -5.66 18.99
CA LEU A 44 15.23 -5.24 17.68
C LEU A 44 15.05 -6.44 16.74
N GLU A 45 16.03 -7.34 16.65
CA GLU A 45 15.94 -8.59 15.88
C GLU A 45 14.76 -9.45 16.34
N ALA A 46 14.55 -9.56 17.65
CA ALA A 46 13.39 -10.25 18.21
C ALA A 46 12.07 -9.58 17.83
N GLY A 47 12.02 -8.25 17.80
CA GLY A 47 10.89 -7.49 17.28
C GLY A 47 10.58 -7.86 15.83
N VAL A 48 11.59 -7.87 14.97
CA VAL A 48 11.46 -8.27 13.56
C VAL A 48 10.94 -9.71 13.46
N LEU A 49 11.49 -10.64 14.23
CA LEU A 49 11.05 -12.05 14.22
C LEU A 49 9.59 -12.20 14.67
N VAL A 50 9.16 -11.46 15.69
CA VAL A 50 7.76 -11.47 16.13
C VAL A 50 6.85 -10.94 15.04
N LEU A 51 7.23 -9.83 14.38
CA LEU A 51 6.48 -9.30 13.24
C LEU A 51 6.46 -10.27 12.07
N GLN A 52 7.57 -10.95 11.78
CA GLN A 52 7.65 -11.94 10.70
C GLN A 52 6.72 -13.12 10.92
N ARG A 53 6.68 -13.67 12.14
CA ARG A 53 5.79 -14.79 12.47
C ARG A 53 4.32 -14.45 12.29
N GLU A 54 3.96 -13.19 12.51
CA GLU A 54 2.56 -12.78 12.68
C GLU A 54 2.00 -12.07 11.45
N LEU A 55 2.85 -11.37 10.71
CA LEU A 55 2.50 -10.78 9.42
C LEU A 55 2.81 -11.71 8.25
N GLY A 56 3.65 -12.74 8.41
CA GLY A 56 4.31 -13.43 7.30
C GLY A 56 3.73 -14.77 6.85
N THR A 57 2.54 -15.17 7.26
CA THR A 57 2.15 -16.60 7.24
C THR A 57 2.10 -17.25 5.85
N LEU A 58 3.14 -18.03 5.55
CA LEU A 58 3.15 -19.38 4.95
C LEU A 58 4.44 -20.09 5.43
N VAL A 59 4.49 -20.54 6.68
CA VAL A 59 5.21 -21.79 6.94
C VAL A 59 4.10 -22.84 6.86
N PRO A 60 4.02 -23.63 5.77
CA PRO A 60 3.24 -24.86 5.81
C PRO A 60 3.69 -25.59 7.07
N SER A 61 2.78 -25.79 8.01
CA SER A 61 3.08 -26.67 9.12
C SER A 61 3.17 -28.05 8.47
N ASP A 62 4.39 -28.52 8.16
CA ASP A 62 4.69 -29.84 7.58
C ASP A 62 4.30 -31.01 8.52
N GLY A 63 3.31 -30.81 9.38
CA GLY A 63 2.69 -31.84 10.18
C GLY A 63 1.39 -32.28 9.54
N ASP A 64 1.49 -33.16 8.54
CA ASP A 64 0.45 -34.15 8.18
C ASP A 64 0.25 -35.17 9.33
N GLY A 65 0.29 -34.71 10.58
CA GLY A 65 -0.13 -35.51 11.71
C GLY A 65 -1.63 -35.45 11.77
N ASP A 66 -2.29 -36.58 11.46
CA ASP A 66 -3.73 -36.89 11.65
C ASP A 66 -4.20 -36.77 13.11
N GLY A 67 -3.69 -35.79 13.86
CA GLY A 67 -4.17 -35.43 15.17
C GLY A 67 -5.44 -34.60 15.03
N ASP A 68 -6.58 -35.27 15.16
CA ASP A 68 -7.95 -34.74 15.32
C ASP A 68 -8.12 -33.84 16.59
N GLY A 69 -7.02 -33.29 17.09
CA GLY A 69 -7.01 -32.34 18.20
C GLY A 69 -7.31 -30.96 17.64
N ASP A 70 -8.54 -30.49 17.89
CA ASP A 70 -9.01 -29.10 17.81
C ASP A 70 -7.83 -28.15 17.59
N GLY A 71 -7.58 -27.85 16.31
CA GLY A 71 -6.61 -26.85 15.90
C GLY A 71 -7.11 -25.51 16.37
N GLU A 72 -6.89 -25.21 17.66
CA GLU A 72 -6.96 -23.88 18.23
C GLU A 72 -6.00 -23.03 17.41
N ARG A 73 -6.55 -22.47 16.33
CA ARG A 73 -5.93 -21.47 15.48
C ARG A 73 -5.31 -20.47 16.43
N ARG A 74 -3.98 -20.50 16.53
CA ARG A 74 -3.21 -19.63 17.44
C ARG A 74 -3.77 -18.22 17.30
N SER A 75 -4.45 -17.78 18.35
CA SER A 75 -5.14 -16.50 18.44
C SER A 75 -4.14 -15.38 18.10
N LEU A 76 -4.28 -14.84 16.88
CA LEU A 76 -3.39 -13.83 16.31
C LEU A 76 -3.67 -12.48 16.97
N ARG A 77 -3.10 -12.25 18.15
CA ARG A 77 -3.26 -10.99 18.88
C ARG A 77 -2.38 -9.90 18.27
N PHE A 78 -2.75 -9.45 17.08
CA PHE A 78 -2.05 -8.43 16.29
C PHE A 78 -1.71 -7.16 17.09
N LEU A 79 -2.57 -6.80 18.05
CA LEU A 79 -2.38 -5.59 18.85
C LEU A 79 -1.49 -5.80 20.09
N GLU A 80 -1.19 -7.06 20.44
CA GLU A 80 -0.23 -7.43 21.48
C GLU A 80 1.15 -7.79 20.91
N LEU A 81 1.35 -7.69 19.58
CA LEU A 81 2.51 -8.23 18.88
C LEU A 81 3.83 -7.80 19.49
N LEU A 82 4.00 -6.50 19.74
CA LEU A 82 5.24 -5.96 20.28
C LEU A 82 5.21 -5.78 21.81
N SER A 83 4.35 -6.52 22.52
CA SER A 83 4.38 -6.50 23.98
C SER A 83 5.75 -6.89 24.51
N ALA A 84 6.18 -6.22 25.58
CA ALA A 84 7.52 -6.41 26.14
C ALA A 84 7.82 -7.88 26.50
N SER A 85 6.81 -8.61 26.99
CA SER A 85 6.92 -10.04 27.29
C SER A 85 7.24 -10.87 26.03
N ARG A 86 6.52 -10.65 24.93
CA ARG A 86 6.71 -11.39 23.68
C ARG A 86 8.06 -11.10 23.03
N VAL A 87 8.44 -9.82 22.96
CA VAL A 87 9.74 -9.42 22.41
C VAL A 87 10.89 -10.01 23.23
N CYS A 88 10.83 -9.91 24.57
CA CYS A 88 11.89 -10.46 25.42
C CYS A 88 11.94 -11.99 25.39
N ALA A 89 10.80 -12.67 25.30
CA ALA A 89 10.74 -14.11 25.12
C ALA A 89 11.36 -14.54 23.79
N ALA A 90 11.05 -13.83 22.69
CA ALA A 90 11.65 -14.09 21.39
C ALA A 90 13.16 -13.82 21.40
N ALA A 91 13.62 -12.71 21.99
CA ALA A 91 15.05 -12.39 22.11
C ALA A 91 15.81 -13.47 22.89
N SER A 92 15.24 -13.93 24.01
CA SER A 92 15.85 -14.97 24.85
C SER A 92 15.82 -16.36 24.20
N ALA A 93 14.95 -16.59 23.22
CA ALA A 93 14.85 -17.88 22.53
C ALA A 93 15.87 -18.03 21.39
N VAL A 94 16.35 -16.92 20.82
CA VAL A 94 17.23 -16.92 19.64
C VAL A 94 18.68 -16.62 20.01
N GLY A 95 18.91 -15.78 21.02
CA GLY A 95 20.24 -15.34 21.42
C GLY A 95 20.75 -15.98 22.71
N PRO A 96 22.07 -15.85 23.00
CA PRO A 96 22.66 -16.30 24.26
C PRO A 96 22.27 -15.42 25.46
N LEU A 97 21.64 -14.27 25.20
CA LEU A 97 21.31 -13.26 26.19
C LEU A 97 19.93 -13.54 26.79
N ARG A 98 19.85 -13.62 28.13
CA ARG A 98 18.57 -13.66 28.84
C ARG A 98 17.98 -12.25 28.94
N VAL A 99 17.06 -11.93 28.03
CA VAL A 99 16.43 -10.62 27.96
C VAL A 99 15.14 -10.61 28.80
N THR A 100 14.85 -9.48 29.44
CA THR A 100 13.70 -9.34 30.35
C THR A 100 12.98 -8.03 30.03
N PRO A 101 11.69 -7.87 30.38
CA PRO A 101 10.96 -6.63 30.15
C PRO A 101 11.63 -5.39 30.76
N SER A 102 12.43 -5.54 31.80
CA SER A 102 13.22 -4.44 32.37
C SER A 102 14.34 -3.97 31.46
N HIS A 103 14.98 -4.88 30.69
CA HIS A 103 15.98 -4.50 29.68
C HIS A 103 15.37 -3.67 28.55
N LEU A 104 14.15 -4.00 28.11
CA LEU A 104 13.42 -3.22 27.12
C LEU A 104 13.08 -1.82 27.67
N ARG A 105 12.53 -1.75 28.89
CA ARG A 105 12.15 -0.47 29.53
C ARG A 105 13.33 0.44 29.83
N ASP A 106 14.51 -0.12 30.12
CA ASP A 106 15.74 0.65 30.32
C ASP A 106 16.19 1.36 29.03
N ARG A 107 15.92 0.77 27.87
CA ARG A 107 16.25 1.31 26.55
C ARG A 107 15.17 2.27 26.03
N TRP A 108 13.92 1.81 26.06
CA TRP A 108 12.77 2.58 25.61
C TRP A 108 11.79 2.75 26.77
N ALA A 109 11.65 3.99 27.25
CA ALA A 109 10.74 4.30 28.35
C ALA A 109 9.27 3.94 28.01
N ARG A 110 8.90 4.00 26.72
CA ARG A 110 7.57 3.67 26.21
C ARG A 110 7.66 2.64 25.10
N GLN A 111 6.67 1.76 25.03
CA GLN A 111 6.58 0.73 23.97
C GLN A 111 6.45 1.35 22.57
N ARG A 112 5.77 2.50 22.46
CA ARG A 112 5.68 3.27 21.22
C ARG A 112 7.06 3.68 20.70
N ASP A 113 7.96 4.14 21.58
CA ASP A 113 9.30 4.58 21.19
C ASP A 113 10.11 3.41 20.60
N TYR A 114 9.98 2.23 21.21
CA TYR A 114 10.55 0.98 20.67
C TYR A 114 9.96 0.62 19.31
N GLY A 115 8.64 0.71 19.14
CA GLY A 115 7.96 0.42 17.87
C GLY A 115 8.38 1.36 16.74
N GLU A 116 8.54 2.65 17.03
CA GLU A 116 9.03 3.64 16.06
C GLU A 116 10.47 3.34 15.61
N ASP A 117 11.37 3.06 16.56
CA ASP A 117 12.76 2.71 16.25
C ASP A 117 12.88 1.38 15.51
N LEU A 118 12.06 0.38 15.85
CA LEU A 118 12.00 -0.89 15.14
C LEU A 118 11.53 -0.71 13.68
N LEU A 119 10.50 0.09 13.45
CA LEU A 119 10.03 0.40 12.09
C LEU A 119 11.06 1.22 11.32
N ALA A 120 11.74 2.18 11.97
CA ALA A 120 12.84 2.92 11.35
C ALA A 120 14.00 2.00 10.95
N LEU A 121 14.36 1.03 11.80
CA LEU A 121 15.36 0.01 11.48
C LEU A 121 14.96 -0.82 10.26
N LEU A 122 13.71 -1.28 10.21
CA LEU A 122 13.20 -2.06 9.07
C LEU A 122 13.16 -1.27 7.76
N LEU A 123 12.97 0.05 7.85
CA LEU A 123 13.00 0.96 6.71
C LEU A 123 14.42 1.46 6.39
N TRP A 124 15.43 1.04 7.16
CA TRP A 124 16.77 1.56 7.00
C TRP A 124 17.33 1.27 5.60
N ARG A 125 17.83 2.32 4.96
CA ARG A 125 18.27 2.35 3.56
C ARG A 125 19.19 1.20 3.20
N ARG A 126 20.13 0.84 4.08
CA ARG A 126 21.12 -0.22 3.82
C ARG A 126 20.49 -1.57 3.50
N HIS A 127 19.44 -1.97 4.21
CA HIS A 127 18.75 -3.24 3.95
C HIS A 127 18.08 -3.27 2.58
N TRP A 128 17.56 -2.13 2.15
CA TRP A 128 16.92 -1.99 0.85
C TRP A 128 17.93 -1.91 -0.28
N ASP A 129 19.03 -1.21 -0.10
CA ASP A 129 20.11 -1.13 -1.08
C ASP A 129 20.69 -2.51 -1.42
N ASP A 130 21.01 -3.31 -0.41
CA ASP A 130 21.53 -4.67 -0.61
C ASP A 130 20.50 -5.58 -1.32
N LEU A 131 19.23 -5.48 -0.92
CA LEU A 131 18.13 -6.24 -1.55
C LEU A 131 17.95 -5.82 -3.00
N LEU A 132 17.93 -4.53 -3.29
CA LEU A 132 17.82 -3.98 -4.64
C LEU A 132 19.00 -4.46 -5.49
N ASP A 133 20.22 -4.33 -4.99
CA ASP A 133 21.42 -4.75 -5.72
C ASP A 133 21.41 -6.26 -6.01
N GLN A 134 20.99 -7.08 -5.05
CA GLN A 134 20.79 -8.51 -5.27
C GLN A 134 19.78 -8.78 -6.40
N ARG A 135 18.66 -8.06 -6.44
CA ARG A 135 17.61 -8.26 -7.45
C ARG A 135 18.04 -7.77 -8.82
N LEU A 136 18.66 -6.59 -8.88
CA LEU A 136 19.11 -5.97 -10.11
C LEU A 136 20.23 -6.78 -10.79
N ARG A 137 21.09 -7.47 -10.01
CA ARG A 137 22.15 -8.35 -10.54
C ARG A 137 21.64 -9.51 -11.41
N HIS A 138 20.39 -9.92 -11.24
CA HIS A 138 19.80 -11.05 -11.97
C HIS A 138 18.91 -10.62 -13.15
N LEU A 139 18.80 -9.33 -13.43
CA LEU A 139 18.00 -8.87 -14.56
C LEU A 139 18.64 -9.27 -15.89
N PRO A 140 17.86 -9.83 -16.84
CA PRO A 140 18.37 -10.09 -18.17
C PRO A 140 18.72 -8.77 -18.85
N ALA A 141 19.93 -8.67 -19.39
CA ALA A 141 20.33 -7.54 -20.20
C ALA A 141 19.60 -7.57 -21.55
N PRO A 142 18.83 -6.54 -21.92
CA PRO A 142 18.11 -6.54 -23.20
C PRO A 142 19.11 -6.39 -24.35
N ARG A 143 18.97 -7.22 -25.39
CA ARG A 143 19.81 -7.19 -26.60
C ARG A 143 19.09 -6.49 -27.75
N THR A 144 17.77 -6.55 -27.75
CA THR A 144 16.89 -5.93 -28.75
C THR A 144 15.79 -5.11 -28.08
N ALA A 145 15.16 -4.21 -28.83
CA ALA A 145 14.01 -3.45 -28.34
C ALA A 145 12.83 -4.36 -27.92
N GLN A 146 12.72 -5.56 -28.49
CA GLN A 146 11.72 -6.55 -28.10
C GLN A 146 12.03 -7.17 -26.72
N ASP A 147 13.31 -7.33 -26.39
CA ASP A 147 13.75 -7.83 -25.09
C ASP A 147 13.45 -6.87 -23.93
N LEU A 148 13.16 -5.59 -24.22
CA LEU A 148 12.73 -4.64 -23.19
C LEU A 148 11.43 -5.07 -22.50
N ALA A 149 10.52 -5.72 -23.22
CA ALA A 149 9.30 -6.24 -22.62
C ALA A 149 9.60 -7.36 -21.62
N VAL A 150 10.49 -8.28 -21.97
CA VAL A 150 10.94 -9.39 -21.11
C VAL A 150 11.72 -8.87 -19.91
N THR A 151 12.61 -7.91 -20.14
CA THR A 151 13.39 -7.25 -19.07
C THR A 151 12.48 -6.49 -18.11
N GLY A 152 11.51 -5.76 -18.66
CA GLY A 152 10.50 -5.06 -17.87
C GLY A 152 9.63 -6.02 -17.06
N GLU A 153 9.30 -7.19 -17.60
CA GLU A 153 8.59 -8.24 -16.87
C GLU A 153 9.44 -8.83 -15.73
N ALA A 154 10.71 -9.17 -16.00
CA ALA A 154 11.63 -9.66 -14.98
C ALA A 154 11.83 -8.63 -13.87
N LEU A 155 11.93 -7.35 -14.24
CA LEU A 155 12.02 -6.24 -13.31
C LEU A 155 10.72 -6.06 -12.51
N ALA A 156 9.55 -6.13 -13.15
CA ALA A 156 8.26 -6.12 -12.47
C ALA A 156 8.16 -7.27 -11.44
N ARG A 157 8.55 -8.49 -11.82
CA ARG A 157 8.59 -9.64 -10.90
C ARG A 157 9.56 -9.45 -9.74
N ALA A 158 10.75 -8.91 -10.01
CA ALA A 158 11.72 -8.59 -8.97
C ALA A 158 11.20 -7.52 -7.99
N HIS A 159 10.37 -6.60 -8.49
CA HIS A 159 9.75 -5.50 -7.77
C HIS A 159 8.44 -5.82 -7.06
N LEU A 160 7.78 -6.93 -7.41
CA LEU A 160 6.63 -7.44 -6.68
C LEU A 160 7.12 -8.14 -5.39
N VAL A 161 7.83 -7.35 -4.56
CA VAL A 161 8.51 -7.70 -3.29
C VAL A 161 7.65 -8.59 -2.38
N THR A 162 6.33 -8.51 -2.56
CA THR A 162 5.30 -9.33 -1.91
C THR A 162 5.53 -10.83 -1.99
N GLY A 163 6.00 -11.37 -3.12
CA GLY A 163 6.19 -12.84 -3.25
C GLY A 163 7.43 -13.39 -2.53
N ALA A 164 8.44 -12.56 -2.24
CA ALA A 164 9.73 -13.02 -1.72
C ALA A 164 10.08 -12.51 -0.31
N LEU A 165 9.51 -11.37 0.12
CA LEU A 165 9.65 -10.83 1.48
C LEU A 165 8.31 -10.24 1.97
N PRO A 166 7.27 -11.08 2.17
CA PRO A 166 5.92 -10.62 2.46
C PRO A 166 5.84 -9.70 3.70
N VAL A 167 6.67 -9.98 4.70
CA VAL A 167 6.68 -9.26 5.97
C VAL A 167 7.21 -7.84 5.81
N SER A 168 8.34 -7.65 5.14
CA SER A 168 8.96 -6.33 5.00
C SER A 168 8.00 -5.37 4.30
N THR A 169 7.38 -5.78 3.19
CA THR A 169 6.39 -4.97 2.47
C THR A 169 5.19 -4.63 3.36
N ARG A 170 4.65 -5.57 4.14
CA ARG A 170 3.54 -5.28 5.07
C ARG A 170 3.95 -4.29 6.15
N LEU A 171 5.19 -4.38 6.64
CA LEU A 171 5.74 -3.42 7.60
C LEU A 171 5.94 -2.03 6.98
N GLU A 172 6.29 -1.95 5.69
CA GLU A 172 6.29 -0.67 4.97
C GLU A 172 4.89 -0.07 4.90
N LEU A 173 3.84 -0.88 4.70
CA LEU A 173 2.46 -0.39 4.71
C LEU A 173 2.05 0.12 6.09
N VAL A 174 2.40 -0.61 7.14
CA VAL A 174 2.17 -0.18 8.53
C VAL A 174 2.90 1.13 8.79
N ALA A 175 4.20 1.22 8.46
CA ALA A 175 4.96 2.45 8.65
C ALA A 175 4.41 3.61 7.81
N SER A 176 3.95 3.36 6.59
CA SER A 176 3.34 4.37 5.72
C SER A 176 2.00 4.87 6.26
N ALA A 177 1.20 3.98 6.86
CA ALA A 177 -0.04 4.35 7.54
C ALA A 177 0.20 5.24 8.77
N LEU A 178 1.40 5.18 9.37
CA LEU A 178 1.77 5.91 10.58
C LEU A 178 2.56 7.18 10.29
N ALA A 179 3.23 7.28 9.14
CA ALA A 179 4.17 8.37 8.87
C ALA A 179 3.58 9.80 8.99
N SER A 180 2.25 9.95 8.87
CA SER A 180 1.56 11.23 9.10
C SER A 180 1.72 11.73 10.55
N GLU A 181 1.78 10.86 11.55
CA GLU A 181 1.95 11.26 12.96
C GLU A 181 3.38 11.10 13.48
N HIS A 182 4.24 10.49 12.68
CA HIS A 182 5.57 10.04 13.09
C HIS A 182 6.64 10.63 12.15
N PRO A 183 7.15 11.85 12.43
CA PRO A 183 8.10 12.54 11.56
C PRO A 183 9.38 11.76 11.25
N ALA A 184 9.83 10.88 12.15
CA ALA A 184 10.99 10.03 11.92
C ALA A 184 10.71 8.99 10.82
N LEU A 185 9.54 8.30 10.89
CA LEU A 185 9.11 7.36 9.85
C LEU A 185 8.94 8.08 8.51
N ARG A 186 8.35 9.27 8.52
CA ARG A 186 8.17 10.09 7.32
C ARG A 186 9.50 10.39 6.62
N ARG A 187 10.50 10.90 7.35
CA ARG A 187 11.84 11.16 6.80
C ARG A 187 12.48 9.90 6.24
N SER A 188 12.36 8.79 6.94
CA SER A 188 12.87 7.49 6.48
C SER A 188 12.20 7.06 5.16
N ARG A 189 10.87 7.22 5.02
CA ARG A 189 10.14 6.93 3.78
C ARG A 189 10.52 7.87 2.64
N GLU A 190 10.65 9.17 2.90
CA GLU A 190 11.09 10.16 1.90
C GLU A 190 12.47 9.81 1.34
N GLU A 191 13.41 9.44 2.21
CA GLU A 191 14.75 9.02 1.79
C GLU A 191 14.73 7.70 1.02
N HIS A 192 13.97 6.71 1.50
CA HIS A 192 13.79 5.43 0.84
C HIS A 192 13.26 5.64 -0.59
N TYR A 193 12.17 6.41 -0.76
CA TYR A 193 11.59 6.65 -2.09
C TYR A 193 12.52 7.40 -3.04
N ARG A 194 13.25 8.40 -2.56
CA ARG A 194 14.25 9.11 -3.38
C ARG A 194 15.35 8.17 -3.86
N THR A 195 15.89 7.36 -2.96
CA THR A 195 16.97 6.40 -3.26
C THR A 195 16.51 5.34 -4.26
N VAL A 196 15.35 4.74 -4.00
CA VAL A 196 14.72 3.74 -4.86
C VAL A 196 14.47 4.31 -6.26
N ALA A 197 13.85 5.49 -6.35
CA ALA A 197 13.54 6.12 -7.63
C ALA A 197 14.81 6.44 -8.45
N ALA A 198 15.86 6.96 -7.81
CA ALA A 198 17.13 7.24 -8.48
C ALA A 198 17.80 5.96 -9.01
N ARG A 199 17.87 4.90 -8.21
CA ARG A 199 18.44 3.61 -8.62
C ARG A 199 17.68 2.99 -9.78
N TYR A 200 16.34 2.96 -9.71
CA TYR A 200 15.53 2.40 -10.79
C TYR A 200 15.58 3.24 -12.07
N GLY A 201 15.63 4.56 -11.96
CA GLY A 201 15.83 5.44 -13.12
C GLY A 201 17.13 5.15 -13.86
N GLN A 202 18.21 4.86 -13.13
CA GLN A 202 19.49 4.46 -13.73
C GLN A 202 19.40 3.10 -14.44
N VAL A 203 18.73 2.12 -13.82
CA VAL A 203 18.52 0.79 -14.43
C VAL A 203 17.73 0.92 -15.73
N TRP A 204 16.60 1.63 -15.70
CA TRP A 204 15.79 1.84 -16.90
C TRP A 204 16.56 2.54 -18.00
N ARG A 205 17.23 3.66 -17.68
CA ARG A 205 18.05 4.39 -18.64
C ARG A 205 19.06 3.46 -19.33
N ARG A 206 19.80 2.67 -18.54
CA ARG A 206 20.79 1.72 -19.07
C ARG A 206 20.15 0.66 -19.97
N CYS A 207 19.04 0.06 -19.55
CA CYS A 207 18.33 -0.96 -20.36
C CYS A 207 17.88 -0.40 -21.71
N TYR A 208 17.34 0.82 -21.75
CA TYR A 208 16.91 1.48 -22.99
C TYR A 208 18.10 1.88 -23.88
N GLU A 209 19.16 2.44 -23.30
CA GLU A 209 20.38 2.79 -24.04
C GLU A 209 21.04 1.58 -24.71
N MET A 210 21.05 0.42 -24.02
CA MET A 210 21.61 -0.83 -24.56
C MET A 210 20.95 -1.31 -25.85
N VAL A 211 19.68 -0.96 -26.07
CA VAL A 211 18.91 -1.34 -27.27
C VAL A 211 18.72 -0.18 -28.25
N GLY A 212 19.56 0.85 -28.12
CA GLY A 212 19.54 2.01 -29.02
C GLY A 212 18.29 2.86 -28.87
N GLN A 213 17.74 2.96 -27.66
CA GLN A 213 16.72 3.96 -27.31
C GLN A 213 17.37 5.07 -26.50
N ARG A 214 16.89 6.29 -26.68
CA ARG A 214 17.32 7.46 -25.91
C ARG A 214 16.11 8.12 -25.24
N PRO A 215 16.30 8.87 -24.15
CA PRO A 215 15.24 9.69 -23.57
C PRO A 215 14.74 10.70 -24.63
N ARG A 216 13.42 10.86 -24.73
CA ARG A 216 12.82 11.88 -25.61
C ARG A 216 13.22 13.27 -25.15
N ALA A 217 13.28 14.22 -26.09
CA ALA A 217 13.47 15.62 -25.75
C ALA A 217 12.34 16.09 -24.81
N GLY A 218 12.72 16.62 -23.64
CA GLY A 218 11.78 17.06 -22.61
C GLY A 218 11.22 15.95 -21.70
N ALA A 219 11.63 14.69 -21.86
CA ALA A 219 11.26 13.64 -20.94
C ALA A 219 11.93 13.84 -19.57
N ASP A 220 11.13 13.89 -18.52
CA ASP A 220 11.60 13.87 -17.13
C ASP A 220 11.68 12.41 -16.66
N LEU A 221 12.91 11.87 -16.64
CA LEU A 221 13.16 10.49 -16.25
C LEU A 221 12.96 10.27 -14.75
N ASP A 222 13.15 11.29 -13.92
CA ASP A 222 12.94 11.17 -12.48
C ASP A 222 11.45 11.05 -12.19
N ARG A 223 10.62 11.91 -12.80
CA ARG A 223 9.15 11.79 -12.73
C ARG A 223 8.64 10.47 -13.28
N THR A 224 9.23 10.00 -14.39
CA THR A 224 8.87 8.71 -14.99
C THR A 224 9.20 7.56 -14.05
N SER A 225 10.37 7.58 -13.40
CA SER A 225 10.79 6.58 -12.41
C SER A 225 9.90 6.61 -11.17
N LEU A 226 9.51 7.79 -10.71
CA LEU A 226 8.55 7.95 -9.61
C LEU A 226 7.17 7.37 -9.98
N ALA A 227 6.66 7.65 -11.18
CA ALA A 227 5.39 7.10 -11.65
C ALA A 227 5.44 5.57 -11.80
N LEU A 228 6.54 5.01 -12.35
CA LEU A 228 6.75 3.57 -12.43
C LEU A 228 6.74 2.92 -11.04
N GLY A 229 7.44 3.51 -10.08
CA GLY A 229 7.45 3.04 -8.70
C GLY A 229 6.06 3.12 -8.04
N ALA A 230 5.28 4.15 -8.34
CA ALA A 230 3.89 4.25 -7.87
C ALA A 230 2.98 3.17 -8.50
N VAL A 231 3.09 2.88 -9.80
CA VAL A 231 2.36 1.75 -10.42
C VAL A 231 2.74 0.44 -9.72
N ASN A 232 4.03 0.24 -9.43
CA ASN A 232 4.52 -0.94 -8.72
C ASN A 232 3.97 -1.08 -7.31
N GLU A 233 4.01 -0.01 -6.52
CA GLU A 233 3.47 0.00 -5.16
C GLU A 233 1.97 -0.28 -5.15
N GLY A 234 1.20 0.31 -6.06
CA GLY A 234 -0.22 0.00 -6.18
C GLY A 234 -0.52 -1.42 -6.63
N ALA A 235 0.31 -1.99 -7.51
CA ALA A 235 0.22 -3.39 -7.89
C ALA A 235 0.49 -4.30 -6.68
N ASN A 236 1.55 -4.00 -5.91
CA ASN A 236 1.89 -4.70 -4.67
C ASN A 236 0.77 -4.62 -3.62
N LEU A 237 0.18 -3.44 -3.42
CA LEU A 237 -0.94 -3.25 -2.50
C LEU A 237 -2.11 -4.18 -2.81
N ARG A 238 -2.38 -4.42 -4.10
CA ARG A 238 -3.50 -5.26 -4.54
C ARG A 238 -3.18 -6.74 -4.42
N THR A 239 -1.95 -7.15 -4.72
CA THR A 239 -1.48 -8.51 -4.43
C THR A 239 -1.61 -8.79 -2.93
N LEU A 240 -1.13 -7.89 -2.06
CA LEU A 240 -1.29 -8.06 -0.60
C LEU A 240 -2.75 -8.11 -0.16
N ALA A 241 -3.58 -7.24 -0.73
CA ALA A 241 -4.99 -7.13 -0.36
C ALA A 241 -5.84 -8.34 -0.78
N THR A 242 -5.47 -9.02 -1.86
CA THR A 242 -6.24 -10.14 -2.44
C THR A 242 -5.59 -11.51 -2.24
N GLY A 243 -4.46 -11.54 -1.54
CA GLY A 243 -3.64 -12.73 -1.34
C GLY A 243 -2.55 -12.89 -2.39
N GLU A 244 -1.48 -13.58 -1.99
CA GLU A 244 -0.25 -13.79 -2.80
C GLU A 244 -0.34 -15.04 -3.69
N ALA A 245 -1.55 -15.39 -4.14
CA ALA A 245 -1.71 -16.49 -5.08
C ALA A 245 -0.96 -16.19 -6.40
N PRO A 246 -0.31 -17.19 -7.04
CA PRO A 246 0.45 -16.99 -8.27
C PRO A 246 -0.31 -16.22 -9.36
N GLU A 247 -1.61 -16.47 -9.52
CA GLU A 247 -2.46 -15.81 -10.52
C GLU A 247 -2.62 -14.30 -10.26
N ARG A 248 -2.54 -13.88 -8.99
CA ARG A 248 -2.57 -12.47 -8.57
C ARG A 248 -1.24 -11.79 -8.81
N VAL A 249 -0.13 -12.52 -8.66
CA VAL A 249 1.20 -12.03 -9.05
C VAL A 249 1.25 -11.83 -10.56
N GLU A 250 0.79 -12.80 -11.36
CA GLU A 250 0.70 -12.66 -12.82
C GLU A 250 -0.18 -11.48 -13.26
N GLU A 251 -1.29 -11.25 -12.54
CA GLU A 251 -2.11 -10.07 -12.76
C GLU A 251 -1.31 -8.79 -12.54
N ALA A 252 -0.64 -8.67 -11.39
CA ALA A 252 0.16 -7.50 -11.04
C ALA A 252 1.30 -7.26 -12.05
N VAL A 253 1.96 -8.32 -12.52
CA VAL A 253 2.95 -8.24 -13.61
C VAL A 253 2.33 -7.70 -14.89
N ARG A 254 1.14 -8.17 -15.27
CA ARG A 254 0.40 -7.65 -16.44
C ARG A 254 0.10 -6.15 -16.28
N LEU A 255 -0.30 -5.71 -15.08
CA LEU A 255 -0.55 -4.28 -14.80
C LEU A 255 0.70 -3.43 -14.98
N LEU A 256 1.83 -3.92 -14.45
CA LEU A 256 3.12 -3.25 -14.56
C LEU A 256 3.59 -3.16 -16.01
N ARG A 257 3.34 -4.20 -16.80
CA ARG A 257 3.63 -4.19 -18.25
C ARG A 257 2.81 -3.14 -18.99
N VAL A 258 1.52 -3.01 -18.68
CA VAL A 258 0.62 -2.05 -19.35
C VAL A 258 0.96 -0.62 -18.94
N GLY A 259 0.92 -0.32 -17.63
CA GLY A 259 1.20 1.02 -17.11
C GLY A 259 2.65 1.44 -17.32
N GLY A 260 3.58 0.56 -16.99
CA GLY A 260 5.01 0.82 -17.16
C GLY A 260 5.42 0.91 -18.62
N GLY A 261 4.93 0.01 -19.47
CA GLY A 261 5.15 0.09 -20.91
C GLY A 261 4.62 1.38 -21.54
N ALA A 262 3.48 1.90 -21.06
CA ALA A 262 2.94 3.18 -21.51
C ALA A 262 3.86 4.35 -21.11
N LEU A 263 4.27 4.41 -19.84
CA LEU A 263 5.20 5.43 -19.34
C LEU A 263 6.53 5.42 -20.10
N THR A 264 7.13 4.25 -20.30
CA THR A 264 8.41 4.14 -21.00
C THR A 264 8.29 4.47 -22.48
N ARG A 265 7.18 4.12 -23.15
CA ARG A 265 6.94 4.52 -24.55
C ARG A 265 6.87 6.03 -24.71
N ARG A 266 6.44 6.76 -23.67
CA ARG A 266 6.40 8.22 -23.65
C ARG A 266 7.76 8.83 -23.32
N ALA A 267 8.53 8.19 -22.45
CA ALA A 267 9.82 8.68 -21.99
C ALA A 267 10.98 8.40 -22.98
N PHE A 268 10.91 7.35 -23.79
CA PHE A 268 11.99 6.93 -24.68
C PHE A 268 11.58 6.93 -26.17
N GLU A 269 12.57 7.10 -27.04
CA GLU A 269 12.43 6.98 -28.48
C GLU A 269 13.67 6.33 -29.11
N PRO A 270 13.54 5.75 -30.32
CA PRO A 270 14.69 5.19 -31.03
C PRO A 270 15.78 6.24 -31.22
N ASP A 271 17.02 5.85 -30.94
CA ASP A 271 18.19 6.66 -31.25
C ASP A 271 18.45 6.57 -32.77
N PRO A 272 18.28 7.68 -33.52
CA PRO A 272 18.48 7.67 -34.97
C PRO A 272 19.92 7.26 -35.36
N ALA A 273 20.90 7.42 -34.47
CA ALA A 273 22.28 6.97 -34.71
C ALA A 273 22.44 5.44 -34.67
N ARG A 274 21.50 4.73 -34.04
CA ARG A 274 21.55 3.27 -33.85
C ARG A 274 20.42 2.50 -34.56
N ALA A 275 19.41 3.19 -35.07
CA ALA A 275 18.23 2.59 -35.70
C ALA A 275 18.45 1.91 -37.07
N ALA A 276 19.69 1.90 -37.60
CA ALA A 276 19.99 1.39 -38.94
C ALA A 276 20.06 -0.16 -39.06
N GLY A 277 19.75 -0.92 -38.00
CA GLY A 277 19.84 -2.38 -38.08
C GLY A 277 19.05 -3.12 -37.00
N ALA A 278 17.74 -3.31 -37.22
CA ALA A 278 16.98 -4.51 -36.87
C ALA A 278 15.47 -4.21 -36.93
N ALA A 279 14.73 -5.01 -37.71
CA ALA A 279 13.27 -5.02 -37.70
C ALA A 279 12.77 -6.11 -36.73
N PRO A 280 11.80 -5.83 -35.83
CA PRO A 280 11.20 -6.85 -34.97
C PRO A 280 9.88 -7.41 -35.55
N ALA A 281 9.59 -8.67 -35.23
CA ALA A 281 8.37 -9.39 -35.60
C ALA A 281 7.29 -9.32 -34.49
N PRO A 282 5.99 -9.45 -34.82
CA PRO A 282 4.91 -9.27 -33.86
C PRO A 282 4.71 -10.52 -32.98
N ALA A 283 4.39 -10.31 -31.69
CA ALA A 283 4.02 -11.35 -30.74
C ALA A 283 2.49 -11.42 -30.56
N GLY A 284 1.95 -12.64 -30.56
CA GLY A 284 0.53 -12.97 -30.54
C GLY A 284 -0.18 -12.77 -29.19
N ALA A 285 -1.51 -12.73 -29.28
CA ALA A 285 -2.47 -12.43 -28.23
C ALA A 285 -2.64 -13.57 -27.20
N LEU A 286 -2.98 -13.19 -25.97
CA LEU A 286 -3.43 -14.08 -24.90
C LEU A 286 -4.87 -13.72 -24.51
N ASP A 287 -5.77 -14.67 -24.70
CA ASP A 287 -7.20 -14.58 -24.36
C ASP A 287 -7.51 -15.21 -22.99
N GLY A 288 -8.55 -14.66 -22.35
CA GLY A 288 -9.44 -15.38 -21.42
C GLY A 288 -9.16 -15.23 -19.92
N ARG A 289 -9.94 -14.38 -19.24
CA ARG A 289 -10.13 -14.45 -17.77
C ARG A 289 -11.63 -14.54 -17.41
N PRO A 290 -11.98 -15.24 -16.32
CA PRO A 290 -13.36 -15.51 -15.95
C PRO A 290 -14.05 -14.31 -15.31
N LEU A 291 -15.37 -14.25 -15.49
CA LEU A 291 -16.29 -13.31 -14.85
C LEU A 291 -16.43 -13.64 -13.36
N TRP A 292 -16.02 -12.70 -12.50
CA TRP A 292 -16.23 -12.76 -11.05
C TRP A 292 -17.69 -12.36 -10.71
N PRO A 293 -18.35 -13.01 -9.73
CA PRO A 293 -19.74 -12.70 -9.38
C PRO A 293 -19.86 -11.31 -8.75
N GLY A 294 -20.95 -10.63 -9.09
CA GLY A 294 -21.22 -9.24 -8.71
C GLY A 294 -21.34 -8.99 -7.19
N PRO A 295 -21.27 -7.72 -6.78
CA PRO A 295 -21.24 -7.34 -5.37
C PRO A 295 -22.56 -7.68 -4.67
N GLY A 296 -22.49 -8.50 -3.62
CA GLY A 296 -23.60 -8.72 -2.69
C GLY A 296 -24.10 -7.39 -2.10
N SER A 297 -25.42 -7.28 -2.00
CA SER A 297 -26.15 -6.17 -1.38
C SER A 297 -25.85 -6.14 0.12
N GLY A 298 -24.96 -5.25 0.53
CA GLY A 298 -24.35 -5.26 1.87
C GLY A 298 -25.32 -4.91 3.01
N ASP A 299 -25.99 -5.93 3.53
CA ASP A 299 -26.52 -5.96 4.90
C ASP A 299 -25.31 -6.04 5.88
N LEU A 300 -25.33 -5.31 6.99
CA LEU A 300 -24.31 -5.39 8.05
C LEU A 300 -24.19 -6.81 8.60
N ALA A 301 -25.29 -7.56 8.66
CA ALA A 301 -25.28 -8.96 9.07
C ALA A 301 -24.41 -9.83 8.15
N ASP A 302 -24.30 -9.49 6.86
CA ASP A 302 -23.47 -10.24 5.93
C ASP A 302 -21.97 -9.91 6.10
N VAL A 303 -21.63 -8.83 6.82
CA VAL A 303 -20.26 -8.39 7.09
C VAL A 303 -19.70 -8.96 8.40
N LEU A 304 -20.55 -9.14 9.43
CA LEU A 304 -20.16 -9.60 10.77
C LEU A 304 -20.15 -11.14 10.84
N VAL A 305 -19.08 -11.74 10.33
CA VAL A 305 -18.93 -13.19 10.14
C VAL A 305 -19.09 -13.93 11.46
N HIS A 306 -18.41 -13.51 12.53
CA HIS A 306 -18.44 -14.26 13.79
C HIS A 306 -19.71 -14.02 14.59
N LEU A 307 -20.27 -12.81 14.54
CA LEU A 307 -21.53 -12.48 15.22
C LEU A 307 -22.73 -13.21 14.60
N THR A 308 -22.68 -13.49 13.29
CA THR A 308 -23.77 -14.14 12.56
C THR A 308 -23.60 -15.63 12.28
N ASP A 309 -22.40 -16.16 12.53
CA ASP A 309 -22.10 -17.58 12.44
C ASP A 309 -22.82 -18.41 13.54
N PRO A 310 -23.38 -19.59 13.20
CA PRO A 310 -24.10 -20.44 14.16
C PRO A 310 -23.22 -21.09 15.23
N VAL A 311 -21.91 -21.21 15.00
CA VAL A 311 -20.95 -21.87 15.91
C VAL A 311 -20.27 -20.85 16.82
N THR A 312 -19.83 -19.71 16.26
CA THR A 312 -19.08 -18.69 17.01
C THR A 312 -19.96 -17.59 17.59
N GLY A 313 -21.18 -17.39 17.05
CA GLY A 313 -22.11 -16.35 17.46
C GLY A 313 -22.78 -16.64 18.79
N SER A 314 -23.09 -15.58 19.56
CA SER A 314 -23.68 -15.73 20.91
C SER A 314 -25.18 -16.04 20.93
N ARG A 315 -25.84 -16.15 19.76
CA ARG A 315 -27.28 -16.40 19.64
C ARG A 315 -27.57 -17.65 18.82
N ARG A 316 -28.50 -18.47 19.30
CA ARG A 316 -28.83 -19.79 18.71
C ARG A 316 -29.56 -19.71 17.37
N THR A 317 -30.42 -18.71 17.17
CA THR A 317 -31.24 -18.60 15.94
C THR A 317 -30.69 -17.57 14.96
N SER A 318 -30.82 -17.82 13.66
CA SER A 318 -30.41 -16.89 12.58
C SER A 318 -31.08 -15.52 12.70
N ALA A 319 -32.39 -15.49 13.01
CA ALA A 319 -33.11 -14.24 13.23
C ALA A 319 -32.58 -13.43 14.43
N ALA A 320 -32.21 -14.10 15.53
CA ALA A 320 -31.62 -13.42 16.68
C ALA A 320 -30.21 -12.89 16.39
N ARG A 321 -29.40 -13.63 15.63
CA ARG A 321 -28.07 -13.18 15.18
C ARG A 321 -28.17 -11.97 14.25
N ARG A 322 -29.07 -11.98 13.25
CA ARG A 322 -29.32 -10.81 12.40
C ARG A 322 -29.81 -9.60 13.20
N ARG A 323 -30.75 -9.79 14.13
CA ARG A 323 -31.17 -8.70 15.04
C ARG A 323 -30.02 -8.15 15.87
N LEU A 324 -29.12 -9.01 16.36
CA LEU A 324 -27.94 -8.59 17.13
C LEU A 324 -26.93 -7.83 16.27
N ALA A 325 -26.76 -8.19 15.00
CA ALA A 325 -25.91 -7.45 14.06
C ALA A 325 -26.42 -6.04 13.77
N HIS A 326 -27.74 -5.85 13.76
CA HIS A 326 -28.42 -4.57 13.55
C HIS A 326 -28.68 -3.77 14.84
N ASP A 327 -28.31 -4.33 15.99
CA ASP A 327 -28.53 -3.69 17.29
C ASP A 327 -27.66 -2.44 17.45
N GLU A 328 -28.23 -1.40 18.07
CA GLU A 328 -27.57 -0.10 18.22
C GLU A 328 -26.27 -0.21 19.03
N ILE A 329 -26.26 -1.02 20.10
CA ILE A 329 -25.06 -1.20 20.93
C ILE A 329 -23.96 -1.94 20.16
N THR A 330 -24.32 -2.93 19.31
CA THR A 330 -23.36 -3.59 18.43
C THR A 330 -22.70 -2.58 17.49
N ALA A 331 -23.51 -1.73 16.85
CA ALA A 331 -22.99 -0.67 16.01
C ALA A 331 -22.06 0.26 16.80
N GLN A 332 -22.43 0.68 18.01
CA GLN A 332 -21.59 1.56 18.84
C GLN A 332 -20.27 0.91 19.27
N LEU A 333 -20.25 -0.39 19.57
CA LEU A 333 -19.03 -1.13 19.89
C LEU A 333 -18.10 -1.22 18.67
N LEU A 334 -18.65 -1.41 17.47
CA LEU A 334 -17.87 -1.40 16.23
C LEU A 334 -17.38 0.01 15.86
N HIS A 335 -18.21 1.05 16.07
CA HIS A 335 -17.80 2.44 15.90
C HIS A 335 -16.72 2.83 16.92
N GLY A 336 -16.87 2.42 18.18
CA GLY A 336 -15.88 2.61 19.23
C GLY A 336 -14.55 1.93 18.86
N GLY A 337 -14.60 0.68 18.41
CA GLY A 337 -13.41 -0.04 17.93
C GLY A 337 -12.74 0.64 16.73
N THR A 338 -13.50 1.07 15.73
CA THR A 338 -12.93 1.79 14.57
C THR A 338 -12.41 3.18 14.97
N GLY A 339 -12.99 3.79 16.01
CA GLY A 339 -12.50 5.03 16.61
C GLY A 339 -11.16 4.83 17.34
N VAL A 340 -11.02 3.74 18.09
CA VAL A 340 -9.73 3.35 18.71
C VAL A 340 -8.69 3.07 17.63
N LEU A 341 -9.02 2.26 16.62
CA LEU A 341 -8.12 2.05 15.47
C LEU A 341 -7.76 3.37 14.78
N GLY A 342 -8.72 4.28 14.65
CA GLY A 342 -8.47 5.61 14.12
C GLY A 342 -7.47 6.39 14.97
N GLN A 343 -7.66 6.46 16.29
CA GLN A 343 -6.74 7.14 17.22
C GLN A 343 -5.33 6.56 17.17
N GLU A 344 -5.21 5.23 17.17
CA GLU A 344 -3.93 4.53 17.04
C GLU A 344 -3.24 4.90 15.72
N LEU A 345 -4.01 5.06 14.63
CA LEU A 345 -3.52 5.48 13.33
C LEU A 345 -3.37 6.99 13.17
N GLY A 346 -3.66 7.81 14.20
CA GLY A 346 -3.68 9.27 14.09
C GLY A 346 -4.85 9.83 13.28
N VAL A 347 -5.80 8.98 12.93
CA VAL A 347 -7.06 9.38 12.33
C VAL A 347 -7.93 9.89 13.46
N VAL A 348 -7.83 11.18 13.72
CA VAL A 348 -8.85 11.87 14.50
C VAL A 348 -10.17 11.59 13.78
N ALA A 349 -11.14 10.99 14.49
CA ALA A 349 -12.43 10.63 13.90
C ALA A 349 -13.18 11.91 13.47
N SER A 350 -12.85 12.40 12.28
CA SER A 350 -13.51 13.51 11.61
C SER A 350 -14.85 13.02 11.10
N GLY A 351 -15.79 12.84 12.03
CA GLY A 351 -17.19 12.82 11.65
C GLY A 351 -17.58 14.21 11.16
N PRO A 352 -18.36 14.35 10.06
CA PRO A 352 -18.84 15.65 9.64
C PRO A 352 -19.58 16.33 10.81
N GLY A 353 -19.05 17.47 11.26
CA GLY A 353 -19.66 18.30 12.31
C GLY A 353 -19.30 17.98 13.77
N ARG A 354 -18.37 17.06 14.08
CA ARG A 354 -17.97 16.81 15.48
C ARG A 354 -16.68 17.51 15.87
N ARG A 355 -16.78 18.41 16.86
CA ARG A 355 -15.61 18.86 17.64
C ARG A 355 -15.07 17.66 18.40
N VAL A 356 -13.82 17.34 18.14
CA VAL A 356 -13.09 16.26 18.81
C VAL A 356 -13.00 16.64 20.28
N SER A 357 -13.51 15.77 21.16
CA SER A 357 -13.32 15.95 22.60
C SER A 357 -11.82 16.04 22.86
N THR A 358 -11.37 17.05 23.60
CA THR A 358 -9.96 17.22 24.00
C THR A 358 -9.43 15.99 24.75
N ALA A 359 -10.31 15.17 25.34
CA ALA A 359 -9.96 13.87 25.93
C ALA A 359 -9.50 12.81 24.92
N LEU A 360 -9.81 12.97 23.62
CA LEU A 360 -9.36 12.10 22.53
C LEU A 360 -8.18 12.70 21.73
N ALA A 361 -7.72 13.90 22.08
CA ALA A 361 -6.56 14.56 21.48
C ALA A 361 -5.23 14.12 22.12
N ALA A 362 -5.24 13.03 22.90
CA ALA A 362 -4.03 12.42 23.41
C ALA A 362 -3.14 11.98 22.23
N PRO A 363 -1.80 12.12 22.33
CA PRO A 363 -0.89 11.67 21.28
C PRO A 363 -1.14 10.18 20.98
N SER A 364 -1.17 9.80 19.69
CA SER A 364 -1.41 8.41 19.23
C SER A 364 -0.69 7.42 20.14
N ALA A 365 -1.44 6.46 20.67
CA ALA A 365 -0.93 5.46 21.58
C ALA A 365 -0.47 4.20 20.84
N PHE A 366 -0.09 4.28 19.56
CA PHE A 366 0.27 3.14 18.69
C PHE A 366 0.90 1.96 19.46
N PHE A 367 0.22 0.80 19.44
CA PHE A 367 0.37 -0.38 20.33
C PHE A 367 -0.41 -0.33 21.66
N GLY A 368 -1.30 0.66 21.80
CA GLY A 368 -2.30 0.75 22.85
C GLY A 368 -3.36 -0.29 22.54
N LEU A 369 -3.42 -1.34 23.36
CA LEU A 369 -4.30 -2.47 23.13
C LEU A 369 -5.73 -2.01 22.81
N LEU A 370 -6.32 -2.52 21.72
CA LEU A 370 -7.78 -2.51 21.49
C LEU A 370 -8.44 -3.35 22.57
N SER A 371 -8.52 -2.76 23.76
CA SER A 371 -9.09 -3.35 24.95
C SER A 371 -10.57 -3.04 25.01
N ALA A 372 -11.33 -3.89 25.70
CA ALA A 372 -12.74 -3.62 25.95
C ALA A 372 -12.96 -2.26 26.64
N ALA A 373 -12.04 -1.82 27.49
CA ALA A 373 -12.08 -0.52 28.16
C ALA A 373 -11.88 0.65 27.18
N ALA A 374 -10.92 0.54 26.25
CA ALA A 374 -10.70 1.56 25.22
C ALA A 374 -11.89 1.66 24.26
N VAL A 375 -12.44 0.52 23.84
CA VAL A 375 -13.65 0.45 22.99
C VAL A 375 -14.86 1.06 23.70
N GLU A 376 -15.06 0.73 24.98
CA GLU A 376 -16.10 1.31 25.82
C GLU A 376 -15.96 2.82 25.96
N ALA A 377 -14.74 3.30 26.27
CA ALA A 377 -14.46 4.72 26.41
C ALA A 377 -14.73 5.48 25.10
N ALA A 378 -14.27 4.95 23.96
CA ALA A 378 -14.52 5.51 22.63
C ALA A 378 -16.01 5.49 22.27
N GLY A 379 -16.72 4.37 22.52
CA GLY A 379 -18.15 4.23 22.26
C GLY A 379 -19.00 5.22 23.08
N ARG A 380 -18.55 5.62 24.28
CA ARG A 380 -19.22 6.64 25.10
C ARG A 380 -19.07 8.07 24.58
N THR A 381 -18.19 8.31 23.62
CA THR A 381 -18.01 9.64 22.99
C THR A 381 -19.00 9.91 21.85
N LEU A 382 -19.91 8.96 21.58
CA LEU A 382 -21.03 9.12 20.66
C LEU A 382 -22.07 10.13 21.23
N PRO A 383 -23.01 10.64 20.40
CA PRO A 383 -23.90 11.76 20.77
C PRO A 383 -24.71 11.48 22.03
N ALA A 384 -25.06 12.55 22.75
CA ALA A 384 -25.94 12.47 23.90
C ALA A 384 -27.27 11.79 23.50
N GLY A 385 -27.68 10.76 24.27
CA GLY A 385 -28.89 9.96 24.01
C GLY A 385 -28.62 8.57 23.45
N SER A 386 -27.42 8.31 22.91
CA SER A 386 -27.01 6.96 22.51
C SER A 386 -26.85 6.04 23.75
N PRO A 387 -27.27 4.76 23.70
CA PRO A 387 -26.95 3.79 24.73
C PRO A 387 -25.43 3.78 24.99
N ARG A 388 -25.04 3.50 26.24
CA ARG A 388 -23.62 3.47 26.61
C ARG A 388 -23.12 2.04 26.56
N PRO A 389 -22.23 1.70 25.61
CA PRO A 389 -21.67 0.36 25.57
C PRO A 389 -20.88 0.07 26.84
N THR A 390 -20.80 -1.20 27.22
CA THR A 390 -19.99 -1.71 28.34
C THR A 390 -19.12 -2.87 27.89
N ALA A 391 -18.01 -3.10 28.59
CA ALA A 391 -17.17 -4.27 28.37
C ALA A 391 -17.93 -5.60 28.52
N ALA A 392 -18.97 -5.65 29.37
CA ALA A 392 -19.83 -6.81 29.51
C ALA A 392 -20.67 -7.06 28.24
N GLN A 393 -21.20 -6.00 27.63
CA GLN A 393 -21.96 -6.07 26.39
C GLN A 393 -21.08 -6.48 25.19
N LEU A 394 -19.80 -6.11 25.19
CA LEU A 394 -18.82 -6.60 24.22
C LEU A 394 -18.60 -8.12 24.38
N ARG A 395 -18.39 -8.60 25.61
CA ARG A 395 -18.21 -10.04 25.88
C ARG A 395 -19.49 -10.87 25.64
N ASP A 396 -20.67 -10.29 25.81
CA ASP A 396 -21.95 -10.96 25.48
C ASP A 396 -22.12 -11.14 23.96
N ARG A 397 -21.61 -10.21 23.15
CA ARG A 397 -21.73 -10.26 21.69
C ARG A 397 -20.68 -11.16 21.05
N TRP A 398 -19.44 -11.06 21.51
CA TRP A 398 -18.33 -11.83 20.99
C TRP A 398 -17.74 -12.73 22.08
N ARG A 399 -17.73 -14.03 21.80
CA ARG A 399 -17.20 -15.06 22.72
C ARG A 399 -15.72 -14.85 23.04
N THR A 400 -14.96 -14.32 22.09
CA THR A 400 -13.52 -14.04 22.22
C THR A 400 -13.21 -12.64 21.68
N GLN A 401 -12.10 -12.07 22.13
CA GLN A 401 -11.61 -10.78 21.61
C GLN A 401 -11.24 -10.88 20.13
N ASP A 402 -10.75 -12.03 19.68
CA ASP A 402 -10.40 -12.26 18.27
C ASP A 402 -11.61 -12.23 17.35
N HIS A 403 -12.73 -12.82 17.77
CA HIS A 403 -13.99 -12.74 17.01
C HIS A 403 -14.45 -11.29 16.87
N TYR A 404 -14.31 -10.50 17.94
CA TYR A 404 -14.59 -9.07 17.88
C TYR A 404 -13.64 -8.33 16.92
N VAL A 405 -12.34 -8.62 16.96
CA VAL A 405 -11.35 -8.01 16.06
C VAL A 405 -11.64 -8.33 14.61
N ASP A 406 -11.92 -9.59 14.28
CA ASP A 406 -12.25 -10.01 12.91
C ASP A 406 -13.50 -9.29 12.37
N ASP A 407 -14.57 -9.25 13.17
CA ASP A 407 -15.80 -8.53 12.81
C ASP A 407 -15.56 -7.01 12.73
N LEU A 408 -14.71 -6.45 13.60
CA LEU A 408 -14.32 -5.05 13.57
C LEU A 408 -13.54 -4.71 12.30
N LEU A 409 -12.61 -5.55 11.87
CA LEU A 409 -11.83 -5.34 10.65
C LEU A 409 -12.71 -5.51 9.40
N ALA A 410 -13.62 -6.49 9.40
CA ALA A 410 -14.61 -6.65 8.33
C ALA A 410 -15.53 -5.42 8.24
N TYR A 411 -16.00 -4.91 9.38
CA TYR A 411 -16.78 -3.69 9.49
C TYR A 411 -15.99 -2.46 9.00
N ALA A 412 -14.71 -2.35 9.37
CA ALA A 412 -13.81 -1.30 8.91
C ALA A 412 -13.67 -1.31 7.38
N ALA A 413 -13.43 -2.48 6.77
CA ALA A 413 -13.36 -2.65 5.32
C ALA A 413 -14.68 -2.24 4.64
N HIS A 414 -15.82 -2.59 5.22
CA HIS A 414 -17.13 -2.15 4.74
C HIS A 414 -17.30 -0.62 4.80
N ARG A 415 -16.86 0.03 5.89
CA ARG A 415 -16.84 1.51 6.00
C ARG A 415 -15.97 2.15 4.91
N VAL A 416 -14.76 1.64 4.71
CA VAL A 416 -13.85 2.10 3.64
C VAL A 416 -14.53 1.99 2.29
N ARG A 417 -15.19 0.87 1.99
CA ARG A 417 -15.95 0.68 0.74
C ARG A 417 -17.05 1.72 0.54
N ARG A 418 -17.83 2.02 1.58
CA ARG A 418 -18.90 3.04 1.51
C ARG A 418 -18.33 4.43 1.19
N VAL A 419 -17.28 4.83 1.87
CA VAL A 419 -16.63 6.13 1.63
C VAL A 419 -16.01 6.17 0.24
N ARG A 420 -15.35 5.09 -0.18
CA ARG A 420 -14.74 5.00 -1.51
C ARG A 420 -15.74 5.09 -2.65
N ARG A 421 -16.93 4.52 -2.50
CA ARG A 421 -18.01 4.71 -3.49
C ARG A 421 -18.38 6.20 -3.65
N ALA A 422 -18.46 6.96 -2.56
CA ALA A 422 -18.76 8.39 -2.62
C ALA A 422 -17.60 9.19 -3.25
N VAL A 423 -16.35 8.85 -2.94
CA VAL A 423 -15.16 9.46 -3.55
C VAL A 423 -15.12 9.19 -5.05
N LEU A 424 -15.38 7.95 -5.48
CA LEU A 424 -15.43 7.60 -6.91
C LEU A 424 -16.50 8.38 -7.66
N GLY A 425 -17.68 8.59 -7.05
CA GLY A 425 -18.71 9.45 -7.63
C GLY A 425 -18.23 10.89 -7.88
N ARG A 426 -17.46 11.46 -6.95
CA ARG A 426 -16.85 12.80 -7.12
C ARG A 426 -15.77 12.80 -8.21
N ILE A 427 -14.92 11.79 -8.25
CA ILE A 427 -13.88 11.64 -9.27
C ILE A 427 -14.53 11.56 -10.66
N SER A 428 -15.57 10.73 -10.83
CA SER A 428 -16.31 10.63 -12.07
C SER A 428 -16.92 11.97 -12.47
N ALA A 429 -17.58 12.68 -11.55
CA ALA A 429 -18.15 14.00 -11.84
C ALA A 429 -17.07 15.00 -12.29
N ALA A 430 -15.96 15.10 -11.56
CA ALA A 430 -14.85 15.98 -11.90
C ALA A 430 -14.20 15.62 -13.25
N ALA A 431 -14.07 14.33 -13.56
CA ALA A 431 -13.50 13.86 -14.81
C ALA A 431 -14.39 14.15 -16.03
N LEU A 432 -15.72 14.16 -15.87
CA LEU A 432 -16.66 14.39 -16.96
C LEU A 432 -16.91 15.88 -17.23
N GLU A 433 -16.62 16.76 -16.27
CA GLU A 433 -16.83 18.21 -16.38
C GLU A 433 -16.18 18.85 -17.62
N PRO A 434 -14.93 18.53 -18.03
CA PRO A 434 -14.32 19.09 -19.24
C PRO A 434 -15.03 18.72 -20.55
N PHE A 435 -16.00 17.81 -20.51
CA PHE A 435 -16.84 17.41 -21.65
C PHE A 435 -18.27 17.94 -21.56
N ALA A 436 -18.60 18.80 -20.58
CA ALA A 436 -19.97 19.27 -20.32
C ALA A 436 -20.62 20.05 -21.49
N ASP A 437 -19.81 20.69 -22.34
CA ASP A 437 -20.28 21.42 -23.53
C ASP A 437 -20.36 20.55 -24.80
N GLY A 438 -20.11 19.24 -24.70
CA GLY A 438 -20.13 18.30 -25.82
C GLY A 438 -18.90 18.31 -26.73
N GLY A 439 -17.88 19.12 -26.43
CA GLY A 439 -16.63 19.12 -27.19
C GLY A 439 -15.81 17.85 -26.99
N GLY A 440 -15.05 17.42 -28.00
CA GLY A 440 -14.17 16.23 -27.95
C GLY A 440 -12.67 16.54 -27.98
N GLY A 441 -11.85 15.50 -28.14
CA GLY A 441 -10.42 15.60 -28.41
C GLY A 441 -9.49 15.40 -27.22
N TRP A 442 -8.18 15.28 -27.54
CA TRP A 442 -7.11 14.97 -26.58
C TRP A 442 -6.97 16.00 -25.46
N GLU A 443 -7.08 17.30 -25.75
CA GLU A 443 -6.91 18.33 -24.71
C GLU A 443 -7.99 18.25 -23.62
N ARG A 444 -9.22 17.89 -23.98
CA ARG A 444 -10.29 17.65 -23.01
C ARG A 444 -10.05 16.38 -22.22
N LEU A 445 -9.62 15.30 -22.88
CA LEU A 445 -9.22 14.07 -22.18
C LEU A 445 -8.11 14.34 -21.16
N ARG A 446 -7.10 15.13 -21.55
CA ARG A 446 -6.02 15.55 -20.66
C ARG A 446 -6.55 16.32 -19.45
N ALA A 447 -7.38 17.34 -19.68
CA ALA A 447 -8.02 18.10 -18.60
C ALA A 447 -8.89 17.22 -17.68
N SER A 448 -9.60 16.23 -18.24
CA SER A 448 -10.39 15.26 -17.49
C SER A 448 -9.54 14.37 -16.58
N LEU A 449 -8.41 13.87 -17.07
CA LEU A 449 -7.47 13.07 -16.27
C LEU A 449 -6.83 13.91 -15.16
N GLU A 450 -6.47 15.16 -15.45
CA GLU A 450 -5.95 16.11 -14.46
C GLU A 450 -7.01 16.45 -13.38
N ALA A 451 -8.26 16.68 -13.77
CA ALA A 451 -9.37 16.93 -12.85
C ALA A 451 -9.69 15.71 -11.97
N ALA A 452 -9.67 14.51 -12.55
CA ALA A 452 -9.82 13.26 -11.81
C ALA A 452 -8.71 13.10 -10.75
N ALA A 453 -7.45 13.37 -11.14
CA ALA A 453 -6.31 13.33 -10.23
C ALA A 453 -6.45 14.36 -9.09
N ALA A 454 -6.82 15.60 -9.40
CA ALA A 454 -7.06 16.64 -8.40
C ALA A 454 -8.14 16.21 -7.40
N SER A 455 -9.24 15.59 -7.88
CA SER A 455 -10.29 15.06 -7.01
C SER A 455 -9.81 13.92 -6.11
N VAL A 456 -8.94 13.03 -6.61
CA VAL A 456 -8.33 11.99 -5.76
C VAL A 456 -7.52 12.64 -4.64
N LEU A 457 -6.63 13.57 -4.99
CA LEU A 457 -5.69 14.17 -4.05
C LEU A 457 -6.36 15.06 -3.01
N ALA A 458 -7.47 15.72 -3.36
CA ALA A 458 -8.26 16.51 -2.42
C ALA A 458 -8.88 15.68 -1.28
N ASP A 459 -9.05 14.38 -1.49
CA ASP A 459 -9.63 13.44 -0.53
C ASP A 459 -8.58 12.57 0.19
N VAL A 460 -7.29 12.68 -0.17
CA VAL A 460 -6.22 11.91 0.48
C VAL A 460 -6.13 12.29 1.95
N ASP A 461 -6.18 11.27 2.79
CA ASP A 461 -6.09 11.32 4.26
C ASP A 461 -7.12 12.18 4.99
N ARG A 462 -8.09 12.80 4.31
CA ARG A 462 -9.05 13.74 4.90
C ARG A 462 -9.74 13.18 6.16
N ASP A 463 -10.08 11.89 6.10
CA ASP A 463 -10.79 11.17 7.15
C ASP A 463 -10.03 9.88 7.57
N GLY A 464 -8.75 9.74 7.17
CA GLY A 464 -7.90 8.59 7.50
C GLY A 464 -8.34 7.21 6.99
N HIS A 465 -9.35 7.15 6.12
CA HIS A 465 -9.80 5.90 5.50
C HIS A 465 -8.70 5.22 4.70
N ASP A 466 -7.76 5.98 4.13
CA ASP A 466 -6.63 5.41 3.40
C ASP A 466 -5.58 4.77 4.32
N ARG A 467 -5.25 5.42 5.44
CA ARG A 467 -4.42 4.80 6.49
C ARG A 467 -5.04 3.50 6.99
N LEU A 468 -6.35 3.51 7.24
CA LEU A 468 -7.09 2.31 7.63
C LEU A 468 -7.04 1.23 6.54
N ARG A 469 -7.19 1.59 5.26
CA ARG A 469 -7.07 0.65 4.14
C ARG A 469 -5.67 0.01 4.10
N LEU A 470 -4.61 0.80 4.26
CA LEU A 470 -3.23 0.28 4.30
C LEU A 470 -3.02 -0.72 5.43
N LEU A 471 -3.55 -0.42 6.63
CA LEU A 471 -3.51 -1.35 7.76
C LEU A 471 -4.28 -2.65 7.44
N LEU A 472 -5.49 -2.54 6.89
CA LEU A 472 -6.28 -3.71 6.49
C LEU A 472 -5.54 -4.55 5.44
N THR A 473 -4.88 -3.91 4.47
CA THR A 473 -4.04 -4.59 3.47
C THR A 473 -2.87 -5.32 4.12
N ALA A 474 -2.20 -4.71 5.11
CA ALA A 474 -1.13 -5.37 5.85
C ALA A 474 -1.62 -6.60 6.65
N LEU A 475 -2.89 -6.59 7.07
CA LEU A 475 -3.52 -7.67 7.84
C LEU A 475 -4.18 -8.76 6.97
N ALA A 476 -4.41 -8.50 5.69
CA ALA A 476 -5.24 -9.32 4.82
C ALA A 476 -4.75 -10.78 4.72
N ALA A 477 -3.44 -11.02 4.67
CA ALA A 477 -2.87 -12.36 4.57
C ALA A 477 -3.17 -13.23 5.80
N ALA A 478 -3.19 -12.63 6.99
CA ALA A 478 -3.48 -13.31 8.23
C ALA A 478 -5.01 -13.45 8.49
N ARG A 479 -5.83 -12.71 7.73
CA ARG A 479 -7.27 -12.54 7.97
C ARG A 479 -8.06 -12.69 6.65
N PRO A 480 -8.44 -13.92 6.27
CA PRO A 480 -9.12 -14.19 4.98
C PRO A 480 -10.37 -13.35 4.74
N VAL A 481 -11.16 -13.08 5.77
CA VAL A 481 -12.35 -12.22 5.69
C VAL A 481 -11.98 -10.80 5.23
N VAL A 482 -10.90 -10.23 5.78
CA VAL A 482 -10.41 -8.90 5.38
C VAL A 482 -9.94 -8.92 3.94
N SER A 483 -9.15 -9.92 3.55
CA SER A 483 -8.68 -10.10 2.17
C SER A 483 -9.83 -10.16 1.17
N GLN A 484 -10.85 -10.98 1.44
CA GLN A 484 -12.04 -11.08 0.60
C GLN A 484 -12.74 -9.71 0.43
N ARG A 485 -12.93 -8.96 1.53
CA ARG A 485 -13.59 -7.65 1.48
C ARG A 485 -12.77 -6.60 0.71
N LEU A 486 -11.44 -6.63 0.84
CA LEU A 486 -10.57 -5.76 0.06
C LEU A 486 -10.57 -6.16 -1.42
N ALA A 487 -10.66 -7.45 -1.74
CA ALA A 487 -10.82 -7.93 -3.12
C ALA A 487 -12.13 -7.45 -3.76
N GLU A 488 -13.25 -7.56 -3.04
CA GLU A 488 -14.56 -7.03 -3.48
C GLU A 488 -14.51 -5.51 -3.71
N LEU A 489 -13.85 -4.77 -2.82
CA LEU A 489 -13.63 -3.34 -2.98
C LEU A 489 -12.82 -3.06 -4.25
N GLY A 490 -11.65 -3.69 -4.40
CA GLY A 490 -10.77 -3.51 -5.55
C GLY A 490 -11.49 -3.78 -6.88
N ALA A 491 -12.20 -4.91 -6.98
CA ALA A 491 -12.97 -5.25 -8.18
C ALA A 491 -14.04 -4.20 -8.52
N GLN A 492 -14.70 -3.64 -7.52
CA GLN A 492 -15.68 -2.56 -7.72
C GLN A 492 -15.00 -1.27 -8.24
N GLU A 493 -13.86 -0.89 -7.67
CA GLU A 493 -13.12 0.30 -8.11
C GLU A 493 -12.59 0.15 -9.53
N GLU A 494 -12.08 -1.04 -9.88
CA GLU A 494 -11.64 -1.38 -11.23
C GLU A 494 -12.77 -1.25 -12.25
N HIS A 495 -13.93 -1.84 -11.94
CA HIS A 495 -15.09 -1.82 -12.83
C HIS A 495 -15.57 -0.39 -13.10
N LEU A 496 -15.69 0.41 -12.04
CA LEU A 496 -16.10 1.82 -12.16
C LEU A 496 -15.07 2.65 -12.94
N THR A 497 -13.78 2.40 -12.71
CA THR A 497 -12.70 3.10 -13.42
C THR A 497 -12.67 2.72 -14.90
N ALA A 498 -12.90 1.44 -15.23
CA ALA A 498 -12.97 0.98 -16.62
C ALA A 498 -14.15 1.61 -17.36
N GLY A 499 -15.33 1.67 -16.73
CA GLY A 499 -16.49 2.36 -17.28
C GLY A 499 -16.24 3.84 -17.54
N LEU A 500 -15.69 4.55 -16.55
CA LEU A 500 -15.33 5.96 -16.68
C LEU A 500 -14.30 6.18 -17.81
N LEU A 501 -13.26 5.36 -17.85
CA LEU A 501 -12.22 5.48 -18.87
C LEU A 501 -12.76 5.23 -20.27
N ALA A 502 -13.59 4.20 -20.46
CA ALA A 502 -14.24 3.93 -21.74
C ALA A 502 -15.09 5.12 -22.21
N GLU A 503 -15.85 5.73 -21.30
CA GLU A 503 -16.65 6.93 -21.58
C GLU A 503 -15.78 8.13 -21.98
N LEU A 504 -14.68 8.39 -21.25
CA LEU A 504 -13.75 9.48 -21.55
C LEU A 504 -13.07 9.30 -22.90
N LEU A 505 -12.62 8.08 -23.23
CA LEU A 505 -12.01 7.75 -24.52
C LEU A 505 -13.01 7.94 -25.67
N ALA A 506 -14.25 7.48 -25.49
CA ALA A 506 -15.32 7.62 -26.47
C ALA A 506 -15.65 9.09 -26.75
N ARG A 507 -15.80 9.93 -25.71
CA ARG A 507 -16.05 11.37 -25.86
C ARG A 507 -14.87 12.11 -26.49
N ALA A 508 -13.65 11.68 -26.19
CA ALA A 508 -12.46 12.24 -26.80
C ALA A 508 -12.28 11.84 -28.27
N GLY A 509 -12.99 10.81 -28.75
CA GLY A 509 -12.86 10.27 -30.10
C GLY A 509 -11.52 9.59 -30.33
N VAL A 510 -10.93 8.99 -29.30
CA VAL A 510 -9.61 8.32 -29.36
C VAL A 510 -9.73 6.82 -29.10
N GLY A 511 -8.89 6.03 -29.77
CA GLY A 511 -8.80 4.58 -29.59
C GLY A 511 -7.53 4.17 -28.85
N LEU A 512 -7.60 3.02 -28.17
CA LEU A 512 -6.43 2.37 -27.57
C LEU A 512 -5.59 1.66 -28.64
N ARG A 513 -4.30 1.47 -28.37
CA ARG A 513 -3.41 0.67 -29.21
C ARG A 513 -3.88 -0.79 -29.29
N PRO A 514 -3.60 -1.49 -30.40
CA PRO A 514 -3.80 -2.93 -30.47
C PRO A 514 -3.12 -3.64 -29.29
N GLY A 515 -3.85 -4.54 -28.65
CA GLY A 515 -3.37 -5.31 -27.49
C GLY A 515 -3.47 -4.60 -26.13
N VAL A 516 -4.03 -3.38 -26.07
CA VAL A 516 -4.34 -2.70 -24.80
C VAL A 516 -5.84 -2.71 -24.56
N ALA A 517 -6.29 -3.55 -23.62
CA ALA A 517 -7.68 -3.57 -23.16
C ALA A 517 -7.96 -2.39 -22.22
N VAL A 518 -9.18 -1.85 -22.26
CA VAL A 518 -9.59 -0.73 -21.38
C VAL A 518 -9.57 -1.13 -19.92
N GLU A 519 -9.89 -2.39 -19.60
CA GLU A 519 -9.87 -2.94 -18.25
C GLU A 519 -8.44 -3.01 -17.72
N ASP A 520 -7.47 -3.44 -18.53
CA ASP A 520 -6.07 -3.50 -18.11
C ASP A 520 -5.48 -2.09 -17.90
N LEU A 521 -5.84 -1.14 -18.77
CA LEU A 521 -5.45 0.25 -18.58
C LEU A 521 -6.08 0.82 -17.30
N ALA A 522 -7.38 0.62 -17.08
CA ALA A 522 -8.06 1.06 -15.87
C ALA A 522 -7.44 0.46 -14.60
N ARG A 523 -7.10 -0.83 -14.61
CA ARG A 523 -6.38 -1.45 -13.49
C ARG A 523 -5.00 -0.83 -13.28
N ALA A 524 -4.26 -0.51 -14.34
CA ALA A 524 -2.98 0.19 -14.23
C ALA A 524 -3.14 1.60 -13.64
N LEU A 525 -4.20 2.34 -14.01
CA LEU A 525 -4.51 3.66 -13.45
C LEU A 525 -4.92 3.57 -11.96
N VAL A 526 -5.70 2.55 -11.58
CA VAL A 526 -6.02 2.28 -10.16
C VAL A 526 -4.76 1.96 -9.36
N ALA A 527 -3.84 1.16 -9.92
CA ALA A 527 -2.55 0.88 -9.27
C ALA A 527 -1.71 2.16 -9.14
N LEU A 528 -1.58 2.95 -10.21
CA LEU A 528 -0.88 4.24 -10.16
C LEU A 528 -1.45 5.15 -9.06
N ARG A 529 -2.78 5.30 -9.02
CA ARG A 529 -3.49 6.05 -7.99
C ARG A 529 -3.12 5.55 -6.59
N ASP A 530 -3.24 4.25 -6.36
CA ASP A 530 -2.99 3.64 -5.05
C ASP A 530 -1.55 3.83 -4.57
N GLY A 531 -0.57 3.70 -5.46
CA GLY A 531 0.83 3.97 -5.14
C GLY A 531 1.11 5.45 -4.87
N VAL A 532 0.50 6.36 -5.61
CA VAL A 532 0.59 7.81 -5.31
C VAL A 532 0.00 8.11 -3.94
N VAL A 533 -1.19 7.57 -3.62
CA VAL A 533 -1.82 7.75 -2.31
C VAL A 533 -0.94 7.18 -1.20
N LEU A 534 -0.36 5.99 -1.40
CA LEU A 534 0.59 5.40 -0.44
C LEU A 534 1.77 6.34 -0.19
N ARG A 535 2.41 6.86 -1.24
CA ARG A 535 3.56 7.76 -1.12
C ARG A 535 3.19 9.08 -0.44
N ALA A 536 2.04 9.65 -0.78
CA ALA A 536 1.55 10.88 -0.16
C ALA A 536 1.33 10.69 1.35
N LEU A 537 0.77 9.55 1.77
CA LEU A 537 0.62 9.22 3.20
C LEU A 537 1.98 8.98 3.89
N ALA A 538 2.85 8.23 3.23
CA ALA A 538 4.15 7.84 3.75
C ALA A 538 5.11 9.04 3.92
N THR A 539 5.00 10.06 3.07
CA THR A 539 5.90 11.21 3.06
C THR A 539 5.24 12.49 3.57
N GLY A 540 3.91 12.53 3.66
CA GLY A 540 3.17 13.77 3.94
C GLY A 540 3.35 14.86 2.87
N GLN A 541 4.05 14.57 1.77
CA GLN A 541 4.29 15.51 0.68
C GLN A 541 3.08 15.52 -0.26
N ARG A 542 2.80 16.69 -0.82
CA ARG A 542 1.84 16.78 -1.91
C ARG A 542 2.54 16.54 -3.26
N PRO A 543 1.81 16.00 -4.26
CA PRO A 543 2.41 15.66 -5.56
C PRO A 543 2.84 16.85 -6.41
N ASP A 544 2.47 18.07 -6.02
CA ASP A 544 2.77 19.33 -6.70
C ASP A 544 4.07 20.00 -6.19
N GLU A 545 4.71 19.45 -5.16
CA GLU A 545 6.00 19.96 -4.64
C GLU A 545 7.17 19.60 -5.59
N HIS A 546 8.01 20.58 -5.92
CA HIS A 546 9.06 20.44 -6.96
C HIS A 546 10.15 19.38 -6.63
N ALA A 547 10.26 18.96 -5.36
CA ALA A 547 11.17 17.93 -4.87
C ALA A 547 10.44 16.72 -4.26
N SER A 548 9.16 16.55 -4.62
CA SER A 548 8.32 15.50 -4.06
C SER A 548 8.79 14.11 -4.48
N ALA A 549 8.83 13.18 -3.54
CA ALA A 549 8.94 11.75 -3.80
C ALA A 549 7.61 11.15 -4.32
N VAL A 550 6.56 11.97 -4.43
CA VAL A 550 5.26 11.61 -4.97
C VAL A 550 5.16 12.15 -6.41
N PRO A 551 4.96 11.30 -7.43
CA PRO A 551 4.81 11.78 -8.80
C PRO A 551 3.50 12.58 -8.93
N PRO A 552 3.47 13.67 -9.71
CA PRO A 552 2.23 14.40 -9.96
C PRO A 552 1.21 13.49 -10.64
N LEU A 553 0.14 13.12 -9.92
CA LEU A 553 -0.82 12.11 -10.37
C LEU A 553 -1.47 12.48 -11.71
N GLY A 554 -1.84 13.75 -11.90
CA GLY A 554 -2.45 14.21 -13.15
C GLY A 554 -1.54 13.98 -14.36
N TRP A 555 -0.27 14.39 -14.25
CA TRP A 555 0.74 14.12 -15.27
C TRP A 555 0.92 12.62 -15.52
N ALA A 556 1.06 11.82 -14.46
CA ALA A 556 1.28 10.39 -14.59
C ALA A 556 0.10 9.66 -15.26
N LEU A 557 -1.15 10.03 -14.93
CA LEU A 557 -2.35 9.50 -15.61
C LEU A 557 -2.34 9.88 -17.10
N VAL A 558 -2.02 11.14 -17.42
CA VAL A 558 -1.93 11.61 -18.80
C VAL A 558 -0.88 10.84 -19.59
N GLU A 559 0.31 10.61 -19.04
CA GLU A 559 1.36 9.86 -19.73
C GLU A 559 1.01 8.38 -19.91
N VAL A 560 0.40 7.73 -18.91
CA VAL A 560 -0.06 6.34 -19.03
C VAL A 560 -1.15 6.21 -20.10
N VAL A 561 -2.13 7.11 -20.14
CA VAL A 561 -3.17 7.10 -21.16
C VAL A 561 -2.59 7.44 -22.53
N ALA A 562 -1.80 8.51 -22.66
CA ALA A 562 -1.14 8.90 -23.92
C ALA A 562 -0.27 7.78 -24.50
N GLY A 563 0.50 7.09 -23.65
CA GLY A 563 1.34 5.95 -24.02
C GLY A 563 0.54 4.72 -24.43
N SER A 564 -0.77 4.72 -24.21
CA SER A 564 -1.71 3.64 -24.53
C SER A 564 -2.64 3.97 -25.70
N LEU A 565 -2.69 5.22 -26.17
CA LEU A 565 -3.49 5.62 -27.33
C LEU A 565 -2.84 5.19 -28.64
N ALA A 566 -3.68 4.78 -29.60
CA ALA A 566 -3.26 4.55 -30.97
C ALA A 566 -2.72 5.84 -31.60
N ASP A 567 -1.73 5.72 -32.47
CA ASP A 567 -1.25 6.87 -33.23
C ASP A 567 -2.39 7.39 -34.12
N PRO A 568 -2.58 8.71 -34.25
CA PRO A 568 -3.67 9.25 -35.05
C PRO A 568 -3.55 8.72 -36.49
N PRO A 569 -4.66 8.28 -37.10
CA PRO A 569 -4.66 7.77 -38.46
C PRO A 569 -4.15 8.88 -39.41
N GLY A 570 -2.89 8.79 -39.83
CA GLY A 570 -2.22 9.79 -40.69
C GLY A 570 -0.82 10.24 -40.24
N ALA A 571 -0.40 9.97 -38.99
CA ALA A 571 0.98 10.27 -38.57
C ALA A 571 2.03 9.36 -39.22
N GLN A 572 1.63 8.17 -39.70
CA GLN A 572 2.54 7.16 -40.26
C GLN A 572 2.93 7.40 -41.72
N THR A 573 2.39 8.42 -42.42
CA THR A 573 2.54 8.54 -43.89
C THR A 573 3.24 9.82 -44.38
N ARG A 574 3.83 10.63 -43.50
CA ARG A 574 4.77 11.70 -43.91
C ARG A 574 6.23 11.28 -43.72
N VAL A 575 6.57 10.05 -44.10
CA VAL A 575 7.93 9.80 -44.57
C VAL A 575 8.09 10.65 -45.82
N ARG A 576 8.69 11.84 -45.66
CA ARG A 576 9.10 12.70 -46.76
C ARG A 576 9.92 11.85 -47.71
N SER A 577 9.32 11.36 -48.78
CA SER A 577 10.03 10.99 -50.00
C SER A 577 10.77 12.25 -50.44
N ARG A 578 12.02 12.39 -49.99
CA ARG A 578 12.95 13.37 -50.54
C ARG A 578 12.95 13.07 -52.04
N PRO A 579 12.54 14.01 -52.91
CA PRO A 579 12.65 13.79 -54.34
C PRO A 579 14.12 13.49 -54.63
N HIS A 580 14.39 12.32 -55.19
CA HIS A 580 15.68 11.99 -55.76
C HIS A 580 15.95 13.06 -56.82
N ARG A 581 16.82 14.03 -56.51
CA ARG A 581 17.43 14.87 -57.53
C ARG A 581 18.40 13.98 -58.29
N SER A 582 17.98 13.48 -59.44
CA SER A 582 18.89 13.02 -60.47
C SER A 582 19.74 14.21 -60.93
N GLN A 583 21.06 14.06 -60.82
CA GLN A 583 22.04 14.82 -61.60
C GLN A 583 22.42 14.00 -62.82
#